data_AF-A0AAU5DBQ9-F1
#
_entry.id   AF-A0AAU5DBQ9-F1
#
_cell.length_a   1.000
_cell.length_b   1.000
_cell.length_c   1.000
_cell.angle_alpha   90.00
_cell.angle_beta   90.00
_cell.angle_gamma   90.00
#
_symmetry.space_group_name_H-M   'P 1'
#
loop_
_entity.id
_entity.type
_entity.pdbx_description
1 polymer ?
#
loop_
_entity_poly.entity_id
_entity_poly.type
_entity_poly.pdbx_seq_one_letter_code
_entity_poly.pdbx_strand_id
1 'polypeptide(L)'
;MTVHDPDVLTRHIAQQIALLNEHLATAPPRQAARTLSQVLDHEDGILGQLTNLMVTGSRFAQDRATAGVLPPEAWLALGRAANELHDIGLDLDDHAEDLRRLAQAPATTPLPAAASALVARRHR
;
A
#
# COMPACT_ATOMS: atom_id res chain seq x y z
N MET A 1 -15.15 15.86 17.42
CA MET A 1 -14.96 14.58 16.69
C MET A 1 -16.00 14.57 15.58
N THR A 2 -15.65 14.97 14.36
CA THR A 2 -16.57 14.88 13.22
C THR A 2 -16.83 13.40 12.95
N VAL A 3 -18.05 12.94 13.20
CA VAL A 3 -18.49 11.62 12.75
C VAL A 3 -18.58 11.70 11.23
N HIS A 4 -17.55 11.20 10.55
CA HIS A 4 -17.61 11.05 9.11
C HIS A 4 -18.45 9.81 8.80
N ASP A 5 -19.51 9.99 8.01
CA ASP A 5 -20.23 8.88 7.39
C ASP A 5 -19.22 7.91 6.73
N PRO A 6 -19.18 6.62 7.11
CA PRO A 6 -18.23 5.65 6.59
C PRO A 6 -18.21 5.57 5.05
N ASP A 7 -19.35 5.80 4.39
CA ASP A 7 -19.44 5.76 2.93
C ASP A 7 -18.81 7.01 2.29
N VAL A 8 -18.96 8.17 2.94
CA VAL A 8 -18.26 9.40 2.54
C VAL A 8 -16.76 9.26 2.78
N LEU A 9 -16.36 8.69 3.92
CA LEU A 9 -14.96 8.45 4.26
C LEU A 9 -14.29 7.51 3.24
N THR A 10 -14.95 6.39 2.90
CA THR A 10 -14.43 5.42 1.92
C THR A 10 -14.20 6.08 0.56
N ARG A 11 -15.18 6.86 0.06
CA ARG A 11 -15.02 7.60 -1.20
C ARG A 11 -13.92 8.65 -1.13
N HIS A 12 -13.81 9.34 -0.01
CA HIS A 12 -12.76 10.33 0.18
C HIS A 12 -11.36 9.68 0.18
N ILE A 13 -11.17 8.56 0.86
CA ILE A 13 -9.91 7.80 0.83
C ILE A 13 -9.56 7.38 -0.61
N ALA A 14 -10.52 6.83 -1.35
CA ALA A 14 -10.29 6.44 -2.75
C ALA A 14 -9.89 7.63 -3.63
N GLN A 15 -10.51 8.80 -3.45
CA GLN A 15 -10.13 10.04 -4.14
C GLN A 15 -8.73 10.52 -3.77
N GLN A 16 -8.36 10.48 -2.48
CA GLN A 16 -7.02 10.88 -2.04
C GLN A 16 -5.94 9.94 -2.59
N ILE A 17 -6.20 8.64 -2.68
CA ILE A 17 -5.29 7.67 -3.32
C ILE A 17 -5.15 7.98 -4.82
N ALA A 18 -6.25 8.31 -5.51
CA ALA A 18 -6.20 8.70 -6.92
C ALA A 18 -5.35 9.96 -7.14
N LEU A 19 -5.54 11.00 -6.32
CA LEU A 19 -4.71 12.21 -6.35
C LEU A 19 -3.23 11.92 -6.04
N LEU A 20 -2.96 10.99 -5.12
CA LEU A 20 -1.59 10.59 -4.81
C LEU A 20 -0.90 9.95 -6.02
N ASN A 21 -1.62 9.14 -6.82
CA ASN A 21 -1.11 8.58 -8.06
C ASN A 21 -0.76 9.68 -9.09
N GLU A 22 -1.62 10.68 -9.25
CA GLU A 22 -1.37 11.81 -10.15
C GLU A 22 -0.11 12.61 -9.75
N HIS A 23 0.05 12.85 -8.45
CA HIS A 23 1.23 13.51 -7.91
C HIS A 23 2.49 12.67 -8.12
N LEU A 24 2.42 11.36 -7.86
CA LEU A 24 3.57 10.47 -8.01
C LEU A 24 4.07 10.41 -9.46
N ALA A 25 3.16 10.45 -10.44
CA ALA A 25 3.49 10.40 -11.87
C ALA A 25 4.35 11.57 -12.36
N THR A 26 4.32 12.71 -11.65
CA THR A 26 5.05 13.93 -12.02
C THR A 26 6.08 14.36 -10.97
N ALA A 27 6.15 13.65 -9.85
CA ALA A 27 6.99 14.01 -8.73
C ALA A 27 8.49 13.89 -9.08
N PRO A 28 9.33 14.85 -8.66
CA PRO A 28 10.77 14.68 -8.68
C PRO A 28 11.20 13.42 -7.90
N PRO A 29 12.30 12.73 -8.27
CA PRO A 29 12.65 11.42 -7.74
C PRO A 29 12.65 11.29 -6.21
N ARG A 30 13.06 12.35 -5.50
CA ARG A 30 13.13 12.33 -4.03
C ARG A 30 11.80 12.57 -3.36
N GLN A 31 10.94 13.36 -4.00
CA GLN A 31 9.56 13.51 -3.53
C GLN A 31 8.81 12.20 -3.76
N ALA A 32 8.99 11.57 -4.93
CA ALA A 32 8.46 10.24 -5.20
C ALA A 32 8.96 9.22 -4.18
N ALA A 33 10.25 9.21 -3.85
CA ALA A 33 10.82 8.31 -2.85
C ALA A 33 10.24 8.52 -1.45
N ARG A 34 10.05 9.77 -1.00
CA ARG A 34 9.38 10.08 0.28
C ARG A 34 7.93 9.62 0.30
N THR A 35 7.19 9.88 -0.78
CA THR A 35 5.81 9.44 -0.89
C THR A 35 5.73 7.92 -0.85
N LEU A 36 6.54 7.24 -1.66
CA LEU A 36 6.57 5.78 -1.71
C LEU A 36 7.01 5.16 -0.39
N SER A 37 7.98 5.74 0.33
CA SER A 37 8.36 5.23 1.64
C SER A 37 7.22 5.27 2.66
N GLN A 38 6.31 6.26 2.58
CA GLN A 38 5.12 6.35 3.44
C GLN A 38 3.98 5.44 2.97
N VAL A 39 3.87 5.20 1.66
CA VAL A 39 2.89 4.26 1.10
C VAL A 39 3.24 2.84 1.51
N LEU A 40 4.53 2.48 1.43
CA LEU A 40 5.05 1.13 1.62
C LEU A 40 5.30 0.76 3.08
N ASP A 41 5.34 1.74 3.98
CA ASP A 41 5.52 1.49 5.42
C ASP A 41 4.48 0.46 5.91
N HIS A 42 4.98 -0.71 6.33
CA HIS A 42 4.16 -1.85 6.70
C HIS A 42 3.40 -1.65 8.02
N GLU A 43 3.90 -0.79 8.90
CA GLU A 43 3.34 -0.56 10.22
C GLU A 43 2.32 0.58 10.16
N ASP A 44 2.78 1.77 9.77
CA ASP A 44 2.01 3.02 9.87
C ASP A 44 1.58 3.57 8.49
N GLY A 45 2.09 2.99 7.41
CA GLY A 45 1.83 3.43 6.04
C GLY A 45 0.50 2.98 5.46
N ILE A 46 0.24 3.42 4.23
CA ILE A 46 -1.01 3.10 3.52
C ILE A 46 -1.18 1.59 3.34
N LEU A 47 -0.10 0.87 3.01
CA LEU A 47 -0.13 -0.59 2.86
C LEU A 47 -0.44 -1.29 4.18
N GLY A 48 0.19 -0.89 5.28
CA GLY A 48 -0.11 -1.40 6.63
C GLY A 48 -1.57 -1.18 7.03
N GLN A 49 -2.08 0.04 6.85
CA GLN A 49 -3.48 0.36 7.16
C GLN A 49 -4.48 -0.40 6.29
N LEU A 50 -4.18 -0.59 4.99
CA LEU A 50 -5.03 -1.39 4.10
C LEU A 50 -5.02 -2.88 4.50
N THR A 51 -3.87 -3.41 4.91
CA THR A 51 -3.74 -4.78 5.44
C THR A 51 -4.62 -4.94 6.68
N ASN A 52 -4.54 -4.00 7.63
CA ASN A 52 -5.37 -3.99 8.84
C ASN A 52 -6.87 -3.87 8.54
N LEU A 53 -7.24 -3.09 7.51
CA LEU A 53 -8.62 -3.00 7.05
C LEU A 53 -9.13 -4.35 6.51
N MET A 54 -8.31 -5.08 5.74
CA MET A 54 -8.67 -6.43 5.26
C MET A 54 -8.77 -7.44 6.41
N VAL A 55 -7.89 -7.39 7.41
CA VAL A 55 -8.00 -8.21 8.63
C VAL A 55 -9.33 -7.94 9.35
N THR A 56 -9.70 -6.67 9.50
CA THR A 56 -10.97 -6.26 10.12
C THR A 56 -12.17 -6.74 9.30
N GLY A 57 -12.11 -6.61 7.98
CA GLY A 57 -13.13 -7.11 7.05
C GLY A 57 -13.27 -8.64 7.11
N SER A 58 -12.16 -9.37 7.23
CA SER A 58 -12.15 -10.83 7.37
C SER A 58 -12.87 -11.27 8.65
N ARG A 59 -12.61 -10.61 9.79
CA ARG A 59 -13.32 -10.87 11.05
C ARG A 59 -14.82 -10.58 10.93
N PHE A 60 -15.19 -9.45 10.32
CA PHE A 60 -16.59 -9.16 10.02
C PHE A 60 -17.23 -10.26 9.17
N ALA A 61 -16.56 -10.71 8.11
CA ALA A 61 -17.08 -11.76 7.24
C ALA A 61 -17.19 -13.11 7.95
N GLN A 62 -16.28 -13.43 8.87
CA GLN A 62 -16.34 -14.62 9.72
C GLN A 62 -17.61 -14.63 10.58
N ASP A 63 -17.88 -13.52 11.27
CA ASP A 63 -19.06 -13.38 12.13
C ASP A 63 -20.35 -13.53 11.31
N ARG A 64 -20.40 -12.89 10.14
CA ARG A 64 -21.55 -12.95 9.23
C ARG A 64 -21.73 -14.31 8.56
N ALA A 65 -20.65 -15.01 8.25
CA ALA A 65 -20.71 -16.36 7.71
C ALA A 65 -21.22 -17.36 8.75
N THR A 66 -20.75 -17.23 10.00
CA THR A 66 -21.23 -18.05 11.13
C THR A 66 -22.73 -17.81 11.40
N ALA A 67 -23.21 -16.59 11.17
CA ALA A 67 -24.63 -16.25 11.26
C ALA A 67 -25.46 -16.62 10.00
N GLY A 68 -24.86 -17.20 8.96
CA GLY A 68 -25.53 -17.57 7.71
C GLY A 68 -25.91 -16.39 6.80
N VAL A 69 -25.36 -15.20 7.03
CA VAL A 69 -25.64 -13.96 6.25
C VAL A 69 -24.72 -13.85 5.05
N LEU A 70 -23.44 -14.25 5.19
CA LEU A 70 -22.46 -14.25 4.12
C LEU A 70 -22.00 -15.68 3.80
N PRO A 71 -21.58 -15.95 2.55
CA PRO A 71 -20.94 -17.21 2.23
C PRO A 71 -19.57 -17.34 2.93
N PRO A 72 -19.17 -18.52 3.42
CA PRO A 72 -17.83 -18.75 4.00
C PRO A 72 -16.68 -18.33 3.09
N GLU A 73 -16.88 -18.39 1.77
CA GLU A 73 -15.92 -17.97 0.76
C GLU A 73 -15.54 -16.49 0.89
N ALA A 74 -16.46 -15.62 1.34
CA ALA A 74 -16.15 -14.21 1.57
C ALA A 74 -15.15 -14.01 2.72
N TRP A 75 -15.29 -14.80 3.80
CA TRP A 75 -14.34 -14.79 4.92
C TRP A 75 -12.96 -15.27 4.45
N LEU A 76 -12.91 -16.39 3.72
CA LEU A 76 -11.68 -16.95 3.19
C LEU A 76 -10.97 -16.00 2.21
N ALA A 77 -11.72 -15.35 1.32
CA ALA A 77 -11.18 -14.40 0.36
C ALA A 77 -10.55 -13.18 1.07
N LEU A 78 -11.24 -12.60 2.04
CA LEU A 78 -10.72 -11.46 2.81
C LEU A 78 -9.52 -11.84 3.68
N GLY A 79 -9.54 -13.03 4.29
CA GLY A 79 -8.41 -13.56 5.05
C GLY A 79 -7.18 -13.78 4.16
N ARG A 80 -7.38 -14.32 2.95
CA ARG A 80 -6.30 -14.48 1.97
C ARG A 80 -5.74 -13.14 1.52
N ALA A 81 -6.60 -12.18 1.19
CA ALA A 81 -6.17 -10.84 0.81
C ALA A 81 -5.34 -10.17 1.91
N ALA A 82 -5.73 -10.32 3.18
CA ALA A 82 -4.95 -9.80 4.30
C ALA A 82 -3.55 -10.44 4.38
N ASN A 83 -3.44 -11.76 4.20
CA ASN A 83 -2.15 -12.45 4.22
C ASN A 83 -1.29 -12.04 3.02
N GLU A 84 -1.85 -11.99 1.81
CA GLU A 84 -1.12 -11.59 0.61
C GLU A 84 -0.60 -10.14 0.71
N LEU A 85 -1.40 -9.22 1.26
CA LEU A 85 -0.95 -7.84 1.51
C LEU A 85 0.14 -7.77 2.57
N HIS A 86 0.06 -8.59 3.61
CA HIS A 86 1.11 -8.67 4.63
C HIS A 86 2.43 -9.17 4.04
N ASP A 87 2.40 -10.27 3.28
CA ASP A 87 3.58 -10.83 2.63
C ASP A 87 4.20 -9.83 1.62
N ILE A 88 3.37 -9.14 0.83
CA ILE A 88 3.83 -8.05 -0.05
C ILE A 88 4.50 -6.93 0.75
N GLY A 89 3.96 -6.59 1.93
CA GLY A 89 4.55 -5.58 2.81
C GLY A 89 5.95 -5.97 3.27
N LEU A 90 6.13 -7.23 3.70
CA LEU A 90 7.44 -7.76 4.10
C LEU A 90 8.45 -7.72 2.95
N ASP A 91 8.05 -8.11 1.75
CA ASP A 91 8.91 -8.07 0.56
C ASP A 91 9.32 -6.62 0.18
N LEU A 92 8.43 -5.66 0.42
CA LEU A 92 8.67 -4.25 0.07
C LEU A 92 9.47 -3.50 1.14
N ASP A 93 9.46 -3.94 2.41
CA ASP A 93 10.24 -3.33 3.48
C ASP A 93 11.75 -3.36 3.19
N ASP A 94 12.24 -4.44 2.57
CA ASP A 94 13.63 -4.56 2.10
C ASP A 94 14.00 -3.44 1.11
N HIS A 95 13.05 -3.00 0.28
CA HIS A 95 13.23 -1.92 -0.69
C HIS A 95 12.85 -0.53 -0.16
N ALA A 96 12.03 -0.46 0.89
CA ALA A 96 11.65 0.79 1.54
C ALA A 96 12.88 1.53 2.08
N GLU A 97 13.90 0.80 2.54
CA GLU A 97 15.15 1.38 3.01
C GLU A 97 15.95 2.08 1.90
N ASP A 98 15.94 1.57 0.67
CA ASP A 98 16.54 2.26 -0.49
C ASP A 98 15.82 3.58 -0.78
N LEU A 99 14.49 3.58 -0.70
CA LEU A 99 13.66 4.77 -0.90
C LEU A 99 13.87 5.81 0.20
N ARG A 100 13.97 5.38 1.47
CA ARG A 100 14.28 6.26 2.61
C ARG A 100 15.65 6.92 2.43
N ARG A 101 16.66 6.16 1.99
CA ARG A 101 18.00 6.70 1.69
C ARG A 101 17.95 7.75 0.57
N LEU A 102 17.23 7.48 -0.51
CA LEU A 102 17.04 8.46 -1.59
C LEU A 102 16.28 9.72 -1.14
N ALA A 103 15.26 9.54 -0.30
CA ALA A 103 14.45 10.61 0.26
C ALA A 103 15.26 11.58 1.15
N GLN A 104 16.24 11.07 1.88
CA GLN A 104 17.08 11.80 2.84
C GLN A 104 18.36 12.40 2.22
N ALA A 105 18.74 11.96 1.01
CA ALA A 105 19.96 12.44 0.35
C ALA A 105 19.93 13.98 0.11
N PRO A 106 21.04 14.71 0.34
CA PRO A 106 21.15 16.16 0.09
C PRO A 106 20.91 16.56 -1.36
N ALA A 107 20.26 17.70 -1.63
CA ALA A 107 19.89 18.20 -2.99
C ALA A 107 21.04 18.12 -4.01
N THR A 108 22.26 18.32 -3.52
CA THR A 108 23.50 18.39 -4.29
C THR A 108 24.15 17.04 -4.58
N THR A 109 23.70 15.95 -3.96
CA THR A 109 24.25 14.61 -4.21
C THR A 109 23.81 14.13 -5.60
N PRO A 110 24.77 13.89 -6.53
CA PRO A 110 24.45 13.30 -7.83
C PRO A 110 23.81 11.93 -7.61
N LEU A 111 22.70 11.68 -8.29
CA LEU A 111 22.15 10.32 -8.36
C LEU A 111 23.20 9.41 -9.02
N PRO A 112 23.54 8.26 -8.43
CA PRO A 112 24.41 7.31 -9.09
C PRO A 112 23.78 6.97 -10.44
N ALA A 113 24.58 7.01 -11.52
CA ALA A 113 24.13 6.50 -12.80
C ALA A 113 23.85 5.00 -12.61
N ALA A 114 22.57 4.62 -12.59
CA ALA A 114 22.20 3.22 -12.48
C ALA A 114 22.79 2.48 -13.68
N ALA A 115 23.71 1.55 -13.43
CA ALA A 115 24.13 0.59 -14.45
C ALA A 115 22.88 -0.21 -14.82
N SER A 116 22.30 0.07 -15.99
CA SER A 116 21.07 -0.55 -16.48
C SER A 116 21.25 -2.05 -16.64
N ALA A 117 20.99 -2.82 -15.59
CA ALA A 117 20.53 -4.18 -15.72
C ALA A 117 19.02 -4.14 -16.02
N LEU A 118 18.68 -3.66 -17.22
CA LEU A 118 17.34 -3.81 -17.79
C LEU A 118 17.11 -5.31 -17.99
N VAL A 119 16.55 -5.97 -16.98
CA VAL A 119 16.06 -7.34 -17.11
C VAL A 119 14.88 -7.30 -18.09
N ALA A 120 15.18 -7.59 -19.35
CA ALA A 120 14.17 -7.89 -20.36
C ALA A 120 13.36 -9.11 -19.90
N ARG A 121 12.24 -8.89 -19.20
CA ARG A 121 11.25 -9.95 -18.98
C ARG A 121 10.50 -10.18 -20.28
N ARG A 122 10.94 -11.22 -20.98
CA ARG A 122 10.27 -11.93 -22.07
C ARG A 122 8.87 -12.38 -21.61
N HIS A 123 7.82 -11.79 -22.16
CA HIS A 123 6.50 -12.43 -22.17
C HIS A 123 6.51 -13.55 -23.22
N ARG A 124 6.18 -14.77 -22.78
CA ARG A 124 5.78 -15.90 -23.62
C ARG A 124 4.31 -16.15 -23.38
#